data_AF-A3F7C4-F1
#
_entry.id   AF-A3F7C4-F1
#
_cell.length_a   1.000
_cell.length_b   1.000
_cell.length_c   1.000
_cell.angle_alpha   90.00
_cell.angle_beta   90.00
_cell.angle_gamma   90.00
#
_symmetry.space_group_name_H-M   'P 1'
#
loop_
_entity.id
_entity.type
_entity.pdbx_description
1 polymer ?
#
loop_
_entity_poly.entity_id
_entity_poly.type
_entity_poly.pdbx_seq_one_letter_code
_entity_poly.pdbx_strand_id
1 'polypeptide(L)' 'WTMGFNQHQRGTWVNEQAYMVHLLLGKQAMPGNGAFSLTGQPSACGTAREV' A
#
# COMPACT_ATOMS: atom_id res chain seq x y z
N TRP A 1 0.95 4.39 3.61
CA TRP A 1 1.69 3.84 4.78
C TRP A 1 2.96 3.14 4.30
N THR A 2 3.83 2.66 5.19
CA THR A 2 5.13 2.03 4.85
C THR A 2 5.34 0.74 5.67
N MET A 3 6.61 0.36 5.89
CA MET A 3 7.06 -0.80 6.66
C MET A 3 6.34 -1.00 8.00
N GLY A 4 6.07 0.05 8.78
CA GLY A 4 5.49 -0.10 10.12
C GLY A 4 4.16 -0.88 10.14
N PHE A 5 3.22 -0.51 9.28
CA PHE A 5 1.94 -1.23 9.12
C PHE A 5 2.13 -2.65 8.56
N ASN A 6 3.14 -2.84 7.72
CA ASN A 6 3.38 -4.08 7.00
C ASN A 6 4.15 -5.13 7.83
N GLN A 7 4.80 -4.73 8.93
CA GLN A 7 5.51 -5.64 9.85
C GLN A 7 4.62 -6.20 10.97
N HIS A 8 3.38 -5.74 11.10
CA HIS A 8 2.46 -6.28 12.09
C HIS A 8 2.04 -7.71 11.71
N GLN A 9 1.81 -8.59 12.70
CA GLN A 9 1.29 -9.96 12.48
C GLN A 9 -0.05 -9.99 11.70
N ARG A 10 -0.76 -8.87 11.72
CA ARG A 10 -2.05 -8.64 11.03
C ARG A 10 -1.90 -7.62 9.89
N GLY A 11 -0.69 -7.45 9.36
CA GLY A 11 -0.38 -6.43 8.36
C GLY A 11 -1.31 -6.52 7.15
N THR A 12 -1.61 -7.74 6.69
CA THR A 12 -2.57 -7.97 5.60
C THR A 12 -3.95 -7.39 5.90
N TRP A 13 -4.50 -7.62 7.10
CA TRP A 13 -5.83 -7.11 7.48
C TRP A 13 -5.85 -5.58 7.59
N VAL A 14 -4.77 -4.99 8.09
CA VAL A 14 -4.63 -3.53 8.18
C VAL A 14 -4.55 -2.90 6.79
N ASN A 15 -3.84 -3.54 5.85
CA ASN A 15 -3.82 -3.11 4.44
C ASN A 15 -5.21 -3.19 3.82
N GLU A 16 -5.92 -4.31 4.00
CA GLU A 16 -7.27 -4.49 3.48
C GLU A 16 -8.23 -3.41 4.00
N GLN A 17 -8.22 -3.14 5.31
CA GLN A 17 -9.01 -2.06 5.91
C GLN A 17 -8.69 -0.69 5.30
N ALA A 18 -7.41 -0.39 5.05
CA ALA A 18 -7.01 0.86 4.42
C ALA A 18 -7.54 1.00 2.99
N TYR A 19 -7.55 -0.09 2.20
CA TYR A 19 -8.18 -0.09 0.87
C TYR A 19 -9.71 0.02 0.96
N MET A 20 -10.35 -0.70 1.87
CA MET A 20 -11.81 -0.66 2.05
C MET A 20 -12.32 0.74 2.38
N VAL A 21 -11.62 1.50 3.24
CA VAL A 21 -12.00 2.89 3.53
C VAL A 21 -12.00 3.75 2.27
N HIS A 22 -11.00 3.60 1.39
CA HIS A 22 -10.94 4.37 0.15
C HIS A 22 -12.00 3.93 -0.87
N LEU A 23 -12.36 2.65 -0.90
CA LEU A 23 -13.45 2.14 -1.73
C LEU A 23 -14.81 2.64 -1.25
N LEU A 24 -15.10 2.54 0.05
CA LEU A 24 -16.37 2.97 0.65
C LEU A 24 -16.60 4.48 0.53
N LEU A 25 -15.54 5.27 0.62
CA LEU A 25 -15.62 6.73 0.44
C LEU A 25 -15.53 7.17 -1.03
N GLY A 26 -15.49 6.24 -1.99
CA GLY A 26 -15.35 6.57 -3.41
C GLY A 26 -14.06 7.31 -3.76
N LYS A 27 -13.03 7.20 -2.90
CA LYS A 27 -11.74 7.89 -3.06
C LYS A 27 -10.80 7.17 -4.03
N GLN A 28 -11.02 5.87 -4.22
CA GLN A 28 -10.25 5.08 -5.16
C GLN A 28 -10.36 5.65 -6.58
N ALA A 29 -9.24 5.67 -7.32
CA ALA A 29 -9.12 6.20 -8.68
C ALA A 29 -9.35 7.72 -8.84
N MET A 30 -9.57 8.48 -7.76
CA MET A 30 -9.48 9.94 -7.82
C MET A 30 -8.01 10.40 -7.77
N PRO A 31 -7.61 11.40 -8.58
CA PRO A 31 -6.25 11.94 -8.54
C PRO A 31 -5.84 12.34 -7.11
N GLY A 32 -4.70 11.82 -6.64
CA GLY A 32 -4.15 12.11 -5.31
C GLY A 32 -4.86 11.45 -4.12
N ASN A 33 -5.93 10.68 -4.34
CA ASN A 33 -6.79 10.16 -3.27
C ASN A 33 -6.79 8.62 -3.12
N GLY A 34 -5.92 7.93 -3.85
CA GLY A 34 -5.76 6.48 -3.72
C GLY A 34 -5.13 6.04 -2.40
N ALA A 35 -5.37 4.79 -2.02
CA ALA A 35 -4.68 4.18 -0.89
C ALA A 35 -3.21 3.87 -1.27
N PHE A 36 -2.27 4.73 -0.87
CA PHE A 36 -0.86 4.60 -1.22
C PHE A 36 -0.03 3.93 -0.12
N SER A 37 0.43 2.70 -0.38
CA SER A 37 1.55 2.08 0.36
C SER A 37 2.87 2.44 -0.34
N LEU A 38 3.77 3.08 0.39
CA LEU A 38 5.05 3.54 -0.11
C LEU A 38 6.12 2.47 0.09
N THR A 39 6.87 2.19 -0.97
CA THR A 39 8.05 1.33 -0.91
C THR A 39 9.27 2.11 -0.46
N GLY A 40 10.21 1.43 0.21
CA GLY A 40 11.38 2.09 0.78
C GLY A 40 12.42 2.52 -0.26
N GLN A 41 12.92 1.57 -1.05
CA GLN A 41 13.93 1.87 -2.08
C GLN A 41 13.27 2.34 -3.38
N PRO A 42 13.91 3.27 -4.13
CA PRO A 42 13.40 3.74 -5.42
C PRO A 42 13.19 2.60 -6.45
N SER A 43 14.05 1.58 -6.41
CA SER A 43 13.97 0.42 -7.31
C SER A 43 13.11 -0.72 -6.76
N ALA A 44 12.53 -0.60 -5.55
CA ALA A 44 11.84 -1.71 -4.89
C ALA A 44 10.68 -2.30 -5.71
N CYS A 45 10.03 -1.49 -6.55
CA CYS A 45 8.95 -1.95 -7.43
C CYS A 45 9.44 -2.45 -8.80
N GLY A 46 10.69 -2.17 -9.18
CA GLY A 46 11.20 -2.34 -10.54
C GLY A 46 12.48 -3.17 -10.64
N THR A 47 13.07 -3.60 -9.52
CA THR A 47 14.19 -4.53 -9.54
C THR A 47 13.70 -5.87 -10.07
N ALA A 48 14.03 -6.18 -11.34
CA ALA A 48 14.04 -7.55 -11.81
C ALA A 48 15.11 -8.28 -10.97
N ARG A 49 14.71 -9.35 -10.29
CA ARG A 49 15.63 -10.19 -9.53
C ARG A 49 16.62 -10.78 -10.54
N GLU A 50 17.84 -10.22 -10.63
CA GLU A 50 18.93 -10.87 -11.36
C GLU A 50 19.21 -12.19 -10.63
N VAL A 51 18.97 -13.30 -11.33
CA VAL A 51 19.29 -14.67 -10.94
C VAL A 51 20.46 -15.16 -11.76
#